data_AF-A0A9D5KJ39-F1
#
_entry.id   AF-A0A9D5KJ39-F1
#
_cell.length_a   1.000
_cell.length_b   1.000
_cell.length_c   1.000
_cell.angle_alpha   90.00
_cell.angle_beta   90.00
_cell.angle_gamma   90.00
#
_symmetry.space_group_name_H-M   'P 1'
#
loop_
_entity.id
_entity.type
_entity.pdbx_description
1 polymer ?
#
loop_
_entity_poly.entity_id
_entity_poly.type
_entity_poly.pdbx_seq_one_letter_code
_entity_poly.pdbx_strand_id
1 'polypeptide(L)'
;MRTAAAFACLMSLAVVPSAPGEPEMALRDTAAYTNDIYADRFSRFYFNDSLVDSIDTDFGLQPVGRDSVVYVRVETLDRRQLRGTYFTKLMLFHDGAVSRLSRHLPFYNEHFSSPAVIDSTLYYWGFHEDKVLAARMDFDAGRPDTITLDIHGSMITDSPFFFARPKRHAGGVLFGIADGQSFVVSPDLDMVREVVSDTLVSPGTR
;
A
#
# COMPACT_ATOMS: atom_id res chain seq x y z
N MET A 1 0.16 -20.78 32.58
CA MET A 1 1.57 -20.40 32.36
C MET A 1 1.63 -19.40 31.22
N ARG A 2 2.25 -18.24 31.51
CA ARG A 2 2.83 -17.22 30.60
C ARG A 2 1.91 -16.49 29.62
N THR A 3 1.51 -15.31 30.10
CA THR A 3 1.38 -14.02 29.41
C THR A 3 2.35 -13.82 28.24
N ALA A 4 1.85 -13.22 27.15
CA ALA A 4 2.64 -12.42 26.22
C ALA A 4 1.88 -11.11 25.97
N ALA A 5 2.24 -10.09 26.75
CA ALA A 5 1.93 -8.70 26.45
C ALA A 5 2.85 -8.29 25.29
N ALA A 6 2.27 -7.88 24.16
CA ALA A 6 3.02 -7.24 23.09
C ALA A 6 2.85 -5.72 23.24
N PHE A 7 4.00 -5.07 23.40
CA PHE A 7 4.21 -3.64 23.56
C PHE A 7 3.47 -2.82 22.48
N ALA A 8 2.50 -2.02 22.88
CA ALA A 8 2.13 -0.83 22.13
C ALA A 8 3.19 0.25 22.43
N CYS A 9 4.18 0.38 21.56
CA CYS A 9 5.04 1.56 21.57
C CYS A 9 4.22 2.72 21.00
N LEU A 10 3.44 3.38 21.86
CA LEU A 10 2.86 4.68 21.58
C LEU A 10 4.03 5.65 21.37
N MET A 11 4.41 5.88 20.12
CA MET A 11 5.13 7.08 19.75
C MET A 11 4.17 8.25 19.99
N SER A 12 4.16 8.77 21.21
CA SER A 12 3.66 10.11 21.48
C SER A 12 4.57 11.07 20.72
N LEU A 13 4.23 11.35 19.46
CA LEU A 13 4.69 12.56 18.81
C LEU A 13 4.22 13.71 19.69
N ALA A 14 5.18 14.38 20.33
CA ALA A 14 4.91 15.59 21.09
C ALA A 14 4.18 16.55 20.16
N VAL A 15 2.93 16.87 20.49
CA VAL A 15 2.23 18.01 19.90
C VAL A 15 3.07 19.23 20.26
N VAL A 16 3.80 19.76 19.29
CA VAL A 16 4.49 21.04 19.47
C VAL A 16 3.38 22.09 19.43
N PRO A 17 3.09 22.79 20.55
CA PRO A 17 2.13 23.87 20.51
C PRO A 17 2.65 24.92 19.52
N SER A 18 1.84 25.23 18.50
CA SER A 18 2.15 26.29 17.55
C SER A 18 2.17 27.64 18.28
N ALA A 19 3.02 28.57 17.83
CA ALA A 19 3.08 29.90 18.43
C ALA A 19 1.70 30.59 18.36
N PRO A 20 1.36 31.51 19.29
CA PRO A 20 0.08 32.20 19.23
C PRO A 20 -0.14 32.88 17.87
N GLY A 21 -1.10 32.38 17.09
CA GLY A 21 -1.40 32.87 15.74
C GLY A 21 -0.92 31.96 14.59
N GLU A 22 -0.16 30.90 14.87
CA GLU A 22 0.15 29.88 13.88
C GLU A 22 -0.94 28.79 13.87
N PRO A 23 -1.42 28.41 12.69
CA PRO A 23 -2.49 27.45 12.60
C PRO A 23 -2.08 26.09 13.16
N GLU A 24 -2.88 25.55 14.06
CA GLU A 24 -2.60 24.30 14.74
C GLU A 24 -3.00 23.13 13.84
N MET A 25 -2.02 22.34 13.41
CA MET A 25 -2.27 21.02 12.82
C MET A 25 -2.31 20.00 13.95
N ALA A 26 -3.46 19.36 14.15
CA ALA A 26 -3.66 18.41 15.23
C ALA A 26 -4.13 17.06 14.71
N LEU A 27 -3.49 16.00 15.20
CA LEU A 27 -4.07 14.66 15.20
C LEU A 27 -5.10 14.61 16.33
N ARG A 28 -6.39 14.52 15.99
CA ARG A 28 -7.45 14.62 17.01
C ARG A 28 -8.09 13.28 17.34
N ASP A 29 -8.26 12.39 16.36
CA ASP A 29 -9.00 11.14 16.54
C ASP A 29 -8.32 9.97 15.83
N THR A 30 -8.27 8.83 16.52
CA THR A 30 -8.10 7.50 15.92
C THR A 30 -9.44 6.77 15.97
N ALA A 31 -9.92 6.28 14.83
CA ALA A 31 -11.18 5.54 14.73
C ALA A 31 -10.98 4.23 13.96
N ALA A 32 -11.96 3.34 14.01
CA ALA A 32 -11.97 2.12 13.21
C ALA A 32 -12.91 2.28 12.01
N TYR A 33 -12.54 1.68 10.90
CA TYR A 33 -13.38 1.56 9.72
C TYR A 33 -13.55 0.10 9.33
N THR A 34 -14.65 -0.18 8.65
CA THR A 34 -14.91 -1.47 8.01
C THR A 34 -15.61 -1.19 6.69
N ASN A 35 -15.34 -1.95 5.65
CA ASN A 35 -16.08 -1.96 4.41
C ASN A 35 -16.21 -3.40 3.92
N ASP A 36 -16.78 -3.60 2.74
CA ASP A 36 -17.02 -4.94 2.20
C ASP A 36 -15.74 -5.76 1.96
N ILE A 37 -14.56 -5.13 2.02
CA ILE A 37 -13.25 -5.69 1.67
C ILE A 37 -12.24 -5.64 2.84
N TYR A 38 -12.28 -4.61 3.69
CA TYR A 38 -11.26 -4.32 4.70
C TYR A 38 -11.88 -3.89 6.04
N ALA A 39 -11.22 -4.19 7.15
CA ALA A 39 -11.52 -3.61 8.45
C ALA A 39 -10.21 -3.22 9.15
N ASP A 40 -10.04 -1.94 9.46
CA ASP A 40 -8.82 -1.41 10.06
C ASP A 40 -9.06 -0.11 10.86
N ARG A 41 -7.99 0.60 11.20
CA ARG A 41 -7.96 1.85 11.96
C ARG A 41 -7.45 2.99 11.08
N PHE A 42 -7.92 4.19 11.40
CA PHE A 42 -7.51 5.39 10.71
C PHE A 42 -7.34 6.57 11.67
N SER A 43 -6.48 7.50 11.28
CA SER A 43 -6.19 8.75 11.98
C SER A 43 -6.78 9.93 11.20
N ARG A 44 -7.36 10.90 11.91
CA ARG A 44 -7.89 12.14 11.30
C ARG A 44 -7.01 13.34 11.62
N PHE A 45 -6.64 14.08 10.59
CA PHE A 45 -5.87 15.32 10.68
C PHE A 45 -6.79 16.52 10.54
N TYR A 46 -6.65 17.44 11.47
CA TYR A 46 -7.39 18.68 11.47
C TYR A 46 -6.44 19.86 11.38
N PHE A 47 -6.87 20.89 10.67
CA PHE A 47 -6.24 22.20 10.64
C PHE A 47 -7.23 23.19 11.22
N ASN A 48 -6.91 23.73 12.39
CA ASN A 48 -7.92 24.30 13.29
C ASN A 48 -9.06 23.28 13.45
N ASP A 49 -10.32 23.64 13.20
CA ASP A 49 -11.47 22.74 13.35
C ASP A 49 -11.95 22.06 12.07
N SER A 50 -11.20 22.20 10.98
CA SER A 50 -11.55 21.58 9.69
C SER A 50 -10.78 20.27 9.48
N LEU A 51 -11.50 19.19 9.15
CA LEU A 51 -10.88 17.93 8.74
C LEU A 51 -10.12 18.15 7.43
N VAL A 52 -8.81 17.96 7.46
CA VAL A 52 -7.93 18.05 6.29
C VAL A 52 -7.87 16.70 5.57
N ASP A 53 -7.57 15.64 6.32
CA ASP A 53 -7.45 14.30 5.76
C ASP A 53 -7.68 13.20 6.80
N SER A 54 -7.85 11.97 6.32
CA SER A 54 -7.85 10.77 7.14
C SER A 54 -6.99 9.68 6.50
N ILE A 55 -6.07 9.12 7.27
CA ILE A 55 -5.14 8.10 6.79
C ILE A 55 -5.35 6.77 7.50
N ASP A 56 -5.22 5.68 6.77
CA ASP A 56 -5.10 4.34 7.36
C ASP A 56 -3.83 4.25 8.23
N THR A 57 -3.96 3.68 9.43
CA THR A 57 -2.83 3.64 10.38
C THR A 57 -1.90 2.44 10.19
N ASP A 58 -2.35 1.36 9.54
CA ASP A 58 -1.51 0.18 9.31
C ASP A 58 -0.56 0.41 8.13
N PHE A 59 -1.09 0.93 7.01
CA PHE A 59 -0.29 1.38 5.88
C PHE A 59 0.54 2.61 6.23
N GLY A 60 -0.04 3.56 6.97
CA GLY A 60 0.63 4.77 7.41
C GLY A 60 1.10 5.68 6.27
N LEU A 61 2.15 6.46 6.53
CA LEU A 61 2.81 7.33 5.54
C LEU A 61 4.09 6.63 5.08
N GLN A 62 4.17 6.29 3.80
CA GLN A 62 5.29 5.58 3.20
C GLN A 62 6.13 6.55 2.34
N PRO A 63 7.36 6.92 2.75
CA PRO A 63 8.20 7.81 1.97
C PRO A 63 8.63 7.14 0.66
N VAL A 64 8.54 7.86 -0.45
CA VAL A 64 9.01 7.43 -1.77
C VAL A 64 9.88 8.54 -2.36
N GLY A 65 11.02 8.19 -2.97
CA GLY A 65 12.01 9.19 -3.39
C GLY A 65 12.43 10.13 -2.26
N ARG A 66 12.78 11.38 -2.62
CA ARG A 66 13.27 12.38 -1.66
C ARG A 66 12.18 13.24 -1.01
N ASP A 67 11.12 13.55 -1.73
CA ASP A 67 10.14 14.59 -1.37
C ASP A 67 8.68 14.11 -1.45
N SER A 68 8.48 12.80 -1.54
CA SER A 68 7.18 12.23 -1.83
C SER A 68 6.74 11.22 -0.78
N VAL A 69 5.42 11.13 -0.59
CA VAL A 69 4.80 10.21 0.37
C VAL A 69 3.58 9.55 -0.26
N VAL A 70 3.52 8.23 -0.15
CA VAL A 70 2.34 7.44 -0.46
C VAL A 70 1.60 7.11 0.82
N TYR A 71 0.28 7.23 0.81
CA TYR A 71 -0.55 6.88 1.95
C TYR A 71 -1.93 6.39 1.50
N VAL A 72 -2.63 5.66 2.37
CA VAL A 72 -4.02 5.26 2.11
C VAL A 72 -4.94 6.28 2.76
N ARG A 73 -5.68 7.03 1.95
CA ARG A 73 -6.74 7.92 2.39
C ARG A 73 -8.01 7.15 2.68
N VAL A 74 -8.62 7.42 3.81
CA VAL A 74 -9.89 6.84 4.25
C VAL A 74 -10.98 7.89 4.09
N GLU A 75 -11.81 7.80 3.05
CA GLU A 75 -12.91 8.74 2.79
C GLU A 75 -14.17 8.31 3.56
N THR A 76 -14.78 9.24 4.29
CA THR A 76 -16.06 9.00 4.98
C THR A 76 -17.23 9.48 4.14
N LEU A 77 -18.18 8.60 3.80
CA LEU A 77 -19.48 9.04 3.28
C LEU A 77 -20.28 9.78 4.37
N ASP A 78 -21.08 10.77 3.97
CA ASP A 78 -21.89 11.57 4.89
C ASP A 78 -22.75 10.68 5.80
N ARG A 79 -22.74 11.01 7.10
CA ARG A 79 -23.31 10.27 8.23
C ARG A 79 -24.81 9.95 8.10
N ARG A 80 -25.50 10.58 7.14
CA ARG A 80 -26.95 10.46 6.92
C ARG A 80 -27.35 9.33 5.99
N GLN A 81 -26.46 8.80 5.14
CA GLN A 81 -26.86 7.83 4.11
C GLN A 81 -26.34 6.42 4.32
N LEU A 82 -25.17 6.20 4.90
CA LEU A 82 -24.66 4.85 5.13
C LEU A 82 -23.80 4.84 6.40
N ARG A 83 -24.30 4.24 7.48
CA ARG A 83 -23.44 3.91 8.62
C ARG A 83 -22.41 2.89 8.14
N GLY A 84 -21.19 3.34 7.88
CA GLY A 84 -20.00 2.49 7.91
C GLY A 84 -19.21 2.34 6.62
N THR A 85 -19.63 2.82 5.45
CA THR A 85 -18.82 2.57 4.25
C THR A 85 -17.70 3.61 4.11
N TYR A 86 -16.46 3.15 4.32
CA TYR A 86 -15.25 3.95 4.13
C TYR A 86 -14.53 3.50 2.85
N PHE A 87 -14.22 4.42 1.95
CA PHE A 87 -13.45 4.10 0.75
C PHE A 87 -11.98 4.39 0.98
N THR A 88 -11.14 3.39 0.74
CA THR A 88 -9.67 3.51 0.82
C THR A 88 -9.12 3.82 -0.56
N LYS A 89 -8.34 4.89 -0.69
CA LYS A 89 -7.62 5.22 -1.93
C LYS A 89 -6.17 5.50 -1.63
N LEU A 90 -5.27 4.96 -2.44
CA LEU A 90 -3.87 5.32 -2.37
C LEU A 90 -3.67 6.71 -2.96
N MET A 91 -3.07 7.57 -2.16
CA MET A 91 -2.76 8.95 -2.48
C MET A 91 -1.25 9.14 -2.55
N LEU A 92 -0.82 10.04 -3.42
CA LEU A 92 0.53 10.55 -3.53
C LEU A 92 0.51 12.02 -3.12
N PHE A 93 1.32 12.37 -2.13
CA PHE A 93 1.79 13.73 -1.91
C PHE A 93 3.16 13.88 -2.58
N HIS A 94 3.26 14.75 -3.57
CA HIS A 94 4.49 15.04 -4.33
C HIS A 94 4.44 16.50 -4.78
N ASP A 95 5.56 17.22 -4.66
CA ASP A 95 5.68 18.63 -5.05
C ASP A 95 4.58 19.55 -4.46
N GLY A 96 4.18 19.30 -3.21
CA GLY A 96 3.16 20.10 -2.53
C GLY A 96 1.72 19.83 -2.98
N ALA A 97 1.51 18.86 -3.88
CA ALA A 97 0.19 18.48 -4.38
C ALA A 97 -0.21 17.08 -3.91
N VAL A 98 -1.49 16.92 -3.57
CA VAL A 98 -2.10 15.61 -3.28
C VAL A 98 -2.88 15.14 -4.49
N SER A 99 -2.69 13.88 -4.86
CA SER A 99 -3.34 13.27 -6.01
C SER A 99 -3.52 11.77 -5.82
N ARG A 100 -4.43 11.14 -6.59
CA ARG A 100 -4.54 9.68 -6.56
C ARG A 100 -3.28 9.07 -7.14
N LEU A 101 -2.74 8.06 -6.47
CA LEU A 101 -1.52 7.37 -6.89
C LEU A 101 -1.65 6.80 -8.31
N SER A 102 -2.83 6.29 -8.66
CA SER A 102 -3.15 5.77 -10.00
C SER A 102 -3.00 6.77 -11.15
N ARG A 103 -2.95 8.08 -10.88
CA ARG A 103 -2.68 9.09 -11.91
C ARG A 103 -1.20 9.18 -12.30
N HIS A 104 -0.31 8.63 -11.47
CA HIS A 104 1.15 8.77 -11.61
C HIS A 104 1.85 7.46 -11.94
N LEU A 105 1.13 6.34 -11.85
CA LEU A 105 1.70 5.01 -12.09
C LEU A 105 1.14 4.44 -13.40
N PRO A 106 1.94 4.45 -14.48
CA PRO A 106 1.58 3.75 -15.70
C PRO A 106 1.28 2.28 -15.42
N PHE A 107 0.25 1.75 -16.08
CA PHE A 107 -0.22 0.36 -15.99
C PHE A 107 -0.78 -0.07 -14.63
N TYR A 108 -0.75 0.79 -13.61
CA TYR A 108 -1.31 0.45 -12.31
C TYR A 108 -2.85 0.44 -12.35
N ASN A 109 -3.44 -0.57 -11.70
CA ASN A 109 -4.87 -0.66 -11.51
C ASN A 109 -5.19 -0.66 -10.01
N GLU A 110 -5.87 0.38 -9.53
CA GLU A 110 -6.19 0.57 -8.10
C GLU A 110 -7.19 -0.46 -7.55
N HIS A 111 -7.78 -1.30 -8.39
CA HIS A 111 -8.68 -2.38 -7.98
C HIS A 111 -7.96 -3.70 -7.67
N PHE A 112 -6.69 -3.85 -8.07
CA PHE A 112 -5.90 -5.07 -7.84
C PHE A 112 -4.71 -4.78 -6.96
N SER A 113 -4.65 -5.45 -5.81
CA SER A 113 -3.56 -5.40 -4.84
C SER A 113 -3.12 -4.00 -4.37
N SER A 114 -2.61 -3.95 -3.16
CA SER A 114 -1.85 -2.78 -2.74
C SER A 114 -0.42 -2.84 -3.30
N PRO A 115 0.15 -1.72 -3.78
CA PRO A 115 1.57 -1.61 -4.05
C PRO A 115 2.36 -1.71 -2.73
N ALA A 116 3.67 -1.83 -2.85
CA ALA A 116 4.58 -1.85 -1.72
C ALA A 116 5.70 -0.82 -1.89
N VAL A 117 6.07 -0.17 -0.80
CA VAL A 117 7.26 0.68 -0.74
C VAL A 117 8.41 -0.14 -0.13
N ILE A 118 9.52 -0.25 -0.86
CA ILE A 118 10.72 -0.99 -0.45
C ILE A 118 11.91 -0.10 -0.77
N ASP A 119 12.70 0.26 0.25
CA ASP A 119 13.87 1.15 0.11
C ASP A 119 13.52 2.46 -0.64
N SER A 120 12.45 3.13 -0.20
CA SER A 120 11.91 4.37 -0.79
C SER A 120 11.50 4.27 -2.27
N THR A 121 11.40 3.05 -2.81
CA THR A 121 10.98 2.79 -4.17
C THR A 121 9.63 2.09 -4.15
N LEU A 122 8.73 2.47 -5.06
CA LEU A 122 7.41 1.87 -5.14
C LEU A 122 7.42 0.69 -6.12
N TYR A 123 6.96 -0.47 -5.67
CA TYR A 123 6.79 -1.68 -6.48
C TYR A 123 5.31 -2.05 -6.59
N TYR A 124 4.86 -2.39 -7.79
CA TYR A 124 3.45 -2.64 -8.05
C TYR A 124 3.23 -3.56 -9.26
N TRP A 125 2.04 -4.15 -9.33
CA TRP A 125 1.58 -4.91 -10.49
C TRP A 125 1.10 -3.97 -11.59
N GLY A 126 1.64 -4.12 -12.78
CA GLY A 126 1.21 -3.41 -13.99
C GLY A 126 0.39 -4.31 -14.91
N PHE A 127 -0.61 -3.73 -15.57
CA PHE A 127 -1.48 -4.40 -16.53
C PHE A 127 -1.46 -3.63 -17.86
N HIS A 128 -1.05 -4.29 -18.93
CA HIS A 128 -1.03 -3.70 -20.26
C HIS A 128 -1.44 -4.74 -21.30
N GLU A 129 -2.59 -4.50 -21.94
CA GLU A 129 -3.19 -5.44 -22.90
C GLU A 129 -3.40 -6.82 -22.24
N ASP A 130 -2.74 -7.86 -22.76
CA ASP A 130 -2.75 -9.24 -22.26
C ASP A 130 -1.56 -9.55 -21.34
N LYS A 131 -0.73 -8.54 -21.00
CA LYS A 131 0.50 -8.71 -20.22
C LYS A 131 0.31 -8.26 -18.79
N VAL A 132 0.90 -9.03 -17.88
CA VAL A 132 1.13 -8.63 -16.50
C VAL A 132 2.60 -8.28 -16.31
N LEU A 133 2.84 -7.18 -15.61
CA LEU A 133 4.14 -6.58 -15.43
C LEU A 133 4.46 -6.52 -13.93
N ALA A 134 5.72 -6.77 -13.58
CA ALA A 134 6.30 -6.19 -12.38
C ALA A 134 6.78 -4.78 -12.74
N ALA A 135 6.39 -3.79 -11.94
CA ALA A 135 6.74 -2.40 -12.16
C ALA A 135 7.40 -1.80 -10.92
N ARG A 136 8.30 -0.86 -11.18
CA ARG A 136 9.08 -0.11 -10.21
C ARG A 136 8.95 1.36 -10.57
N MET A 137 8.50 2.19 -9.63
CA MET A 137 8.50 3.64 -9.78
C MET A 137 9.50 4.26 -8.83
N ASP A 138 10.49 4.92 -9.41
CA ASP A 138 11.38 5.85 -8.74
C ASP A 138 10.91 7.27 -9.06
N PHE A 139 10.36 7.95 -8.04
CA PHE A 139 9.81 9.30 -8.21
C PHE A 139 10.90 10.34 -8.48
N ASP A 140 12.15 10.10 -8.07
CA ASP A 140 13.25 11.00 -8.35
C ASP A 140 13.70 10.87 -9.83
N ALA A 141 13.58 9.67 -10.41
CA ALA A 141 13.90 9.40 -11.82
C ALA A 141 12.76 9.74 -12.79
N GLY A 142 11.52 9.83 -12.31
CA GLY A 142 10.34 10.28 -13.06
C GLY A 142 9.81 9.31 -14.12
N ARG A 143 10.28 8.06 -14.17
CA ARG A 143 9.77 7.03 -15.09
C ARG A 143 9.70 5.67 -14.39
N PRO A 144 8.69 4.83 -14.72
CA PRO A 144 8.68 3.47 -14.22
C PRO A 144 9.62 2.58 -15.03
N ASP A 145 10.31 1.68 -14.34
CA ASP A 145 10.90 0.49 -14.94
C ASP A 145 9.84 -0.62 -14.93
N THR A 146 9.82 -1.48 -15.95
CA THR A 146 8.89 -2.61 -16.02
C THR A 146 9.57 -3.85 -16.59
N ILE A 147 9.11 -5.02 -16.14
CA ILE A 147 9.44 -6.31 -16.72
C ILE A 147 8.19 -7.16 -16.81
N THR A 148 8.01 -7.83 -17.96
CA THR A 148 6.86 -8.73 -18.18
C THR A 148 7.03 -10.00 -17.38
N LEU A 149 5.95 -10.43 -16.72
CA LEU A 149 5.87 -11.70 -16.01
C LEU A 149 5.04 -12.67 -16.85
N ASP A 150 5.62 -13.84 -17.13
CA ASP A 150 4.92 -14.92 -17.82
C ASP A 150 4.08 -15.69 -16.80
N ILE A 151 2.79 -15.36 -16.74
CA ILE A 151 1.83 -16.01 -15.85
C ILE A 151 1.01 -17.00 -16.67
N HIS A 152 1.06 -18.26 -16.26
CA HIS A 152 0.30 -19.31 -16.92
C HIS A 152 -1.10 -19.44 -16.29
N GLY A 153 -2.14 -19.56 -17.13
CA GLY A 153 -3.53 -19.79 -16.68
C GLY A 153 -4.47 -18.60 -16.91
N SER A 154 -5.65 -18.65 -16.28
CA SER A 154 -6.64 -17.57 -16.40
C SER A 154 -6.24 -16.39 -15.54
N MET A 155 -5.96 -15.25 -16.17
CA MET A 155 -5.71 -13.97 -15.49
C MET A 155 -6.97 -13.12 -15.31
N ILE A 156 -8.13 -13.61 -15.76
CA ILE A 156 -9.42 -12.95 -15.56
C ILE A 156 -9.88 -13.24 -14.13
N THR A 157 -9.84 -12.21 -13.29
CA THR A 157 -10.28 -12.27 -11.90
C THR A 157 -10.87 -10.93 -11.48
N ASP A 158 -11.90 -10.97 -10.64
CA ASP A 158 -12.45 -9.83 -9.93
C ASP A 158 -11.93 -9.78 -8.47
N SER A 159 -11.08 -10.72 -8.07
CA SER A 159 -10.53 -10.77 -6.73
C SER A 159 -9.41 -9.74 -6.55
N PRO A 160 -9.58 -8.75 -5.66
CA PRO A 160 -8.57 -7.72 -5.42
C PRO A 160 -7.28 -8.28 -4.80
N PHE A 161 -7.33 -9.50 -4.26
CA PHE A 161 -6.21 -10.19 -3.60
C PHE A 161 -5.57 -11.26 -4.49
N PHE A 162 -6.04 -11.44 -5.72
CA PHE A 162 -5.44 -12.42 -6.63
C PHE A 162 -3.96 -12.12 -6.88
N PHE A 163 -3.64 -10.85 -7.10
CA PHE A 163 -2.26 -10.37 -7.12
C PHE A 163 -1.89 -9.95 -5.70
N ALA A 164 -0.87 -10.58 -5.11
CA ALA A 164 -0.44 -10.27 -3.74
C ALA A 164 0.40 -8.98 -3.70
N ARG A 165 0.37 -8.26 -2.57
CA ARG A 165 1.22 -7.08 -2.37
C ARG A 165 2.69 -7.49 -2.55
N PRO A 166 3.49 -6.80 -3.37
CA PRO A 166 4.91 -7.11 -3.52
C PRO A 166 5.64 -7.05 -2.18
N LYS A 167 6.65 -7.89 -1.99
CA LYS A 167 7.39 -7.94 -0.72
C LYS A 167 8.87 -8.15 -0.91
N ARG A 168 9.68 -7.67 0.02
CA ARG A 168 11.13 -7.92 0.02
C ARG A 168 11.40 -9.42 0.05
N HIS A 169 12.37 -9.86 -0.74
CA HIS A 169 12.83 -11.24 -0.78
C HIS A 169 14.36 -11.30 -0.94
N ALA A 170 14.96 -12.43 -0.59
CA ALA A 170 16.37 -12.66 -0.87
C ALA A 170 16.59 -12.60 -2.40
N GLY A 171 17.44 -11.66 -2.84
CA GLY A 171 17.73 -11.44 -4.26
C GLY A 171 16.77 -10.51 -4.99
N GLY A 172 15.82 -9.85 -4.32
CA GLY A 172 14.98 -8.83 -4.97
C GLY A 172 13.61 -8.60 -4.33
N VAL A 173 12.60 -8.47 -5.17
CA VAL A 173 11.21 -8.24 -4.80
C VAL A 173 10.35 -9.40 -5.29
N LEU A 174 9.56 -9.96 -4.38
CA LEU A 174 8.68 -11.08 -4.65
C LEU A 174 7.28 -10.58 -5.02
N PHE A 175 6.86 -10.99 -6.21
CA PHE A 175 5.53 -10.82 -6.79
C PHE A 175 4.85 -12.18 -6.79
N GLY A 176 3.76 -12.35 -6.04
CA GLY A 176 3.01 -13.62 -5.98
C GLY A 176 1.57 -13.47 -6.43
N ILE A 177 1.01 -14.51 -7.01
CA ILE A 177 -0.43 -14.63 -7.26
C ILE A 177 -1.07 -15.70 -6.38
N ALA A 178 -2.38 -15.61 -6.17
CA ALA A 178 -3.14 -16.53 -5.32
C ALA A 178 -3.06 -17.99 -5.80
N ASP A 179 -2.90 -18.21 -7.11
CA ASP A 179 -2.75 -19.54 -7.72
C ASP A 179 -1.37 -20.19 -7.51
N GLY A 180 -0.51 -19.57 -6.68
CA GLY A 180 0.75 -20.16 -6.22
C GLY A 180 1.96 -19.88 -7.10
N GLN A 181 1.79 -19.30 -8.30
CA GLN A 181 2.91 -18.76 -9.07
C GLN A 181 3.50 -17.54 -8.35
N SER A 182 4.82 -17.42 -8.42
CA SER A 182 5.56 -16.35 -7.76
C SER A 182 6.83 -16.03 -8.52
N PHE A 183 7.24 -14.77 -8.52
CA PHE A 183 8.39 -14.27 -9.26
C PHE A 183 9.24 -13.44 -8.31
N VAL A 184 10.53 -13.74 -8.25
CA VAL A 184 11.52 -12.84 -7.65
C VAL A 184 12.11 -12.03 -8.78
N VAL A 185 11.91 -10.72 -8.70
CA VAL A 185 12.44 -9.77 -9.67
C VAL A 185 13.56 -8.98 -9.02
N SER A 186 14.65 -8.76 -9.74
CA SER A 186 15.75 -7.91 -9.25
C SER A 186 15.27 -6.49 -8.92
N PRO A 187 15.93 -5.77 -7.99
CA PRO A 187 15.51 -4.42 -7.60
C PRO A 187 15.45 -3.41 -8.75
N ASP A 188 16.19 -3.62 -9.82
CA ASP A 188 16.26 -2.80 -11.04
C ASP A 188 15.42 -3.36 -12.20
N LEU A 189 14.67 -4.44 -11.97
CA LEU A 189 13.79 -5.10 -12.93
C LEU A 189 14.50 -5.58 -14.22
N ASP A 190 15.77 -5.94 -14.13
CA ASP A 190 16.56 -6.49 -15.25
C ASP A 190 16.51 -8.03 -15.32
N MET A 191 16.11 -8.68 -14.23
CA MET A 191 16.10 -10.13 -14.08
C MET A 191 14.82 -10.59 -13.38
N VAL A 192 14.23 -11.65 -13.92
CA VAL A 192 13.10 -12.36 -13.30
C VAL A 192 13.48 -13.82 -13.08
N ARG A 193 13.16 -14.33 -11.89
CA ARG A 193 13.23 -15.74 -11.57
C ARG A 193 11.88 -16.20 -11.05
N GLU A 194 11.23 -17.09 -11.77
CA GLU A 194 10.05 -17.79 -11.28
C GLU A 194 10.45 -18.68 -10.08
N VAL A 195 9.66 -18.60 -9.02
CA VAL A 195 9.78 -19.44 -7.83
C VAL A 195 8.77 -20.56 -7.99
N VAL A 196 9.26 -21.71 -8.45
CA VAL A 196 8.50 -22.95 -8.37
C VAL A 196 8.42 -23.30 -6.88
N SER A 197 7.20 -23.37 -6.34
CA SER A 197 6.98 -23.79 -4.96
C SER A 197 7.34 -25.28 -4.80
N ASP A 198 8.61 -25.59 -4.61
CA ASP A 198 9.08 -26.92 -4.19
C ASP A 198 8.81 -27.14 -2.69
N THR A 199 7.60 -26.89 -2.18
CA THR A 199 7.21 -27.37 -0.84
C THR A 199 5.69 -27.35 -0.60
N LEU A 200 5.03 -28.44 -0.97
CA LEU A 200 4.01 -29.05 -0.09
C LEU A 200 4.43 -30.51 0.16
N VAL A 201 5.58 -30.72 0.79
CA VAL A 201 5.77 -31.94 1.57
C VAL A 201 5.11 -31.67 2.91
N SER A 202 3.84 -32.08 3.05
CA SER A 202 3.26 -32.30 4.37
C SER A 202 4.17 -33.29 5.11
N PRO A 203 4.80 -32.91 6.24
CA PRO A 203 5.44 -33.90 7.09
C PRO A 203 4.35 -34.85 7.56
N GLY A 204 4.62 -36.15 7.40
CA GLY A 204 3.64 -37.20 7.56
C GLY A 204 2.87 -37.16 8.88
N THR A 205 1.65 -37.64 8.79
CA THR A 205 0.89 -38.26 9.87
C THR A 205 1.81 -39.14 10.73
N ARG A 206 1.92 -38.80 12.00
CA ARG A 206 2.17 -39.75 13.09
C ARG A 206 1.10 -39.54 14.15
#